data_AF-A0A6J4QRP6-F1
#
_entry.id   AF-A0A6J4QRP6-F1
#
_cell.length_a   1.000
_cell.length_b   1.000
_cell.length_c   1.000
_cell.angle_alpha   90.00
_cell.angle_beta   90.00
_cell.angle_gamma   90.00
#
_symmetry.space_group_name_H-M   'P 1'
#
loop_
_entity.id
_entity.type
_entity.pdbx_description
1 polymer ?
#
loop_
_entity_poly.entity_id
_entity_poly.type
_entity_poly.pdbx_seq_one_letter_code
_entity_poly.pdbx_strand_id
1 'polypeptide(L)'
;MMFFALAVFAVVLFVFAVDLVHRTPAALAGGILLVMVGAIGQEEAIEAVHWETLGLLVGMMILVGILKDSGVFGYLAIKSAQWAGGRPGLVLIYLAGITALLSAFLDNVTTVLLMFPVTLVIAQILEEDPIPFLIVEVLASNIGGTATLVGDPPNIIIGTVVEELTFMDFIVNLAPPIVAILLVTLGLVWLVHGRKLHTSEEDRKGIMALQAAEEIEDRNLLVRAGAVCGATIIGFFLQQLTGLNPAIVALRRGRGRDAHLRP
;
A
#
# COMPACT_ATOMS: atom_id res chain seq x y z
N MET A 1 -6.37 38.50 9.34
CA MET A 1 -6.62 37.07 8.99
C MET A 1 -5.37 36.33 8.53
N MET A 2 -4.70 36.75 7.44
CA MET A 2 -3.65 35.95 6.79
C MET A 2 -2.51 35.49 7.72
N PHE A 3 -1.90 36.38 8.51
CA PHE A 3 -0.83 36.00 9.45
C PHE A 3 -1.28 35.01 10.52
N PHE A 4 -2.53 35.12 10.97
CA PHE A 4 -3.11 34.16 11.92
C PHE A 4 -3.31 32.79 11.27
N ALA A 5 -3.87 32.76 10.05
CA ALA A 5 -4.05 31.52 9.32
C ALA A 5 -2.71 30.82 9.02
N LEU A 6 -1.69 31.58 8.62
CA LEU A 6 -0.33 31.07 8.43
C LEU A 6 0.27 30.54 9.74
N ALA A 7 0.05 31.22 10.87
CA ALA A 7 0.51 30.74 12.17
C ALA A 7 -0.17 29.43 12.56
N VAL A 8 -1.49 29.31 12.39
CA VAL A 8 -2.22 28.07 12.66
C VAL A 8 -1.71 26.93 11.77
N PHE A 9 -1.53 27.19 10.48
CA PHE A 9 -0.97 26.22 9.54
C PHE A 9 0.44 25.77 9.95
N ALA A 10 1.34 26.71 10.27
CA ALA A 10 2.69 26.41 10.71
C ALA A 10 2.71 25.61 12.02
N VAL A 11 1.82 25.90 12.96
CA VAL A 11 1.68 25.15 14.22
C VAL A 11 1.20 23.72 13.95
N VAL A 12 0.20 23.52 13.09
CA VAL A 12 -0.29 22.18 12.73
C VAL A 12 0.82 21.37 12.04
N LEU A 13 1.56 21.98 11.11
CA LEU A 13 2.71 21.32 10.46
C LEU A 13 3.81 20.99 11.45
N PHE A 14 4.12 21.89 12.38
CA PHE A 14 5.08 21.63 13.44
C PHE A 14 4.64 20.43 14.28
N VAL A 15 3.38 20.41 14.74
CA VAL A 15 2.80 19.29 15.48
C VAL A 15 2.92 17.97 14.71
N PHE A 16 2.70 17.97 13.39
CA PHE A 16 2.89 16.77 12.56
C PHE A 16 4.36 16.32 12.51
N ALA A 17 5.30 17.27 12.44
CA ALA A 17 6.73 16.99 12.34
C ALA A 17 7.31 16.43 13.63
N VAL A 18 6.84 16.90 14.79
CA VAL A 18 7.30 16.43 16.11
C VAL A 18 6.46 15.28 16.69
N ASP A 19 5.42 14.85 15.97
CA ASP A 19 4.51 13.75 16.33
C ASP A 19 3.93 13.86 17.76
N LEU A 20 3.69 15.09 18.23
CA LEU A 20 3.24 15.37 19.60
C LEU A 20 1.82 14.87 19.89
N VAL A 21 0.96 14.94 18.88
CA VAL A 21 -0.42 14.45 18.92
C VAL A 21 -0.75 13.80 17.59
N HIS A 22 -1.74 12.91 17.60
CA HIS A 22 -2.19 12.25 16.37
C HIS A 22 -2.59 13.28 15.30
N ARG A 23 -2.22 13.01 14.04
CA ARG A 23 -2.40 13.97 12.93
C ARG A 23 -3.87 14.37 12.73
N THR A 24 -4.80 13.44 12.93
CA THR A 24 -6.25 13.67 12.78
C THR A 24 -6.80 14.77 13.70
N PRO A 25 -6.72 14.68 15.05
CA PRO A 25 -7.22 15.75 15.91
C PRO A 25 -6.47 17.07 15.72
N ALA A 26 -5.17 17.04 15.39
CA ALA A 26 -4.42 18.26 15.09
C ALA A 26 -4.93 18.96 13.82
N ALA A 27 -5.18 18.23 12.74
CA ALA A 27 -5.77 18.76 11.51
C ALA A 27 -7.16 19.36 11.76
N LEU A 28 -8.03 18.62 12.46
CA LEU A 28 -9.39 19.05 12.76
C LEU A 28 -9.41 20.28 13.67
N ALA A 29 -8.58 20.31 14.73
CA ALA A 29 -8.49 21.46 15.63
C ALA A 29 -8.00 22.71 14.89
N GLY A 30 -7.01 22.58 14.00
CA GLY A 30 -6.56 23.66 13.13
C GLY A 30 -7.68 24.19 12.23
N GLY A 31 -8.39 23.31 11.53
CA GLY A 31 -9.52 23.69 10.68
C GLY A 31 -10.65 24.38 11.45
N ILE A 32 -11.06 23.83 12.59
CA ILE A 32 -12.09 24.43 13.46
C ILE A 32 -11.65 25.81 13.95
N LEU A 33 -10.38 25.99 14.33
CA LEU A 33 -9.86 27.28 14.76
C LEU A 33 -9.89 28.33 13.64
N LEU A 34 -9.59 27.94 12.40
CA LEU A 34 -9.69 28.83 11.23
C LEU A 34 -11.14 29.27 10.97
N VAL A 35 -12.10 28.35 11.10
CA VAL A 35 -13.54 28.67 10.96
C VAL A 35 -14.03 29.57 12.09
N MET A 36 -13.69 29.26 13.35
CA MET A 36 -14.14 30.04 14.52
C MET A 36 -13.68 31.50 14.48
N VAL A 37 -12.48 31.75 13.94
CA VAL A 37 -11.92 33.09 13.81
C VAL A 37 -12.42 33.79 12.54
N GLY A 38 -13.17 33.10 11.67
CA GLY A 38 -13.65 33.63 10.39
C GLY A 38 -12.54 33.83 9.36
N ALA A 39 -11.45 33.05 9.47
CA ALA A 39 -10.38 33.06 8.48
C ALA A 39 -10.76 32.31 7.20
N ILE A 40 -11.67 31.33 7.32
CA ILE A 40 -12.33 30.61 6.22
C ILE A 40 -13.81 30.47 6.56
N GLY A 41 -14.68 30.48 5.55
CA GLY A 41 -16.11 30.19 5.73
C GLY A 41 -16.37 28.73 6.10
N GLN A 42 -17.53 28.44 6.70
CA GLN A 42 -17.92 27.06 7.00
C GLN A 42 -18.10 26.24 5.71
N GLU A 43 -18.70 26.82 4.68
CA GLU A 43 -18.88 26.18 3.38
C GLU A 43 -17.52 25.91 2.71
N GLU A 44 -16.64 26.91 2.67
CA GLU A 44 -15.26 26.77 2.16
C GLU A 44 -14.47 25.68 2.90
N ALA A 45 -14.63 25.57 4.23
CA ALA A 45 -13.98 24.53 5.02
C ALA A 45 -14.48 23.12 4.68
N ILE A 46 -15.75 22.96 4.34
CA ILE A 46 -16.33 21.68 3.92
C ILE A 46 -15.89 21.34 2.49
N GLU A 47 -15.83 22.33 1.60
CA GLU A 47 -15.35 22.18 0.22
C GLU A 47 -13.85 21.87 0.15
N ALA A 48 -13.06 22.33 1.11
CA ALA A 48 -11.64 22.00 1.21
C ALA A 48 -11.36 20.52 1.52
N VAL A 49 -12.38 19.73 1.88
CA VAL A 49 -12.25 18.29 2.09
C VAL A 49 -12.36 17.56 0.74
N HIS A 50 -11.27 16.91 0.33
CA HIS A 50 -11.25 16.08 -0.87
C HIS A 50 -11.96 14.73 -0.64
N TRP A 51 -13.28 14.71 -0.84
CA TRP A 51 -14.11 13.52 -0.64
C TRP A 51 -13.75 12.35 -1.56
N GLU A 52 -13.25 12.62 -2.76
CA GLU A 52 -12.83 11.59 -3.72
C GLU A 52 -11.61 10.83 -3.21
N THR A 53 -10.59 11.55 -2.72
CA THR A 53 -9.40 11.00 -2.08
C THR A 53 -9.78 10.14 -0.88
N LEU A 54 -10.67 10.65 -0.01
CA LEU A 54 -11.15 9.90 1.17
C LEU A 54 -11.91 8.64 0.78
N GLY A 55 -12.81 8.73 -0.22
CA GLY A 55 -13.56 7.59 -0.73
C GLY A 55 -12.65 6.50 -1.30
N LEU A 56 -11.62 6.90 -2.06
CA LEU A 56 -10.62 5.98 -2.61
C LEU A 56 -9.78 5.31 -1.51
N LEU A 57 -9.29 6.09 -0.53
CA LEU A 57 -8.54 5.57 0.61
C LEU A 57 -9.37 4.58 1.44
N VAL A 58 -10.61 4.92 1.77
CA VAL A 58 -11.51 4.03 2.53
C VAL A 58 -11.81 2.76 1.75
N GLY A 59 -12.14 2.87 0.46
CA GLY A 59 -12.41 1.72 -0.40
C GLY A 59 -11.21 0.76 -0.48
N MET A 60 -10.00 1.31 -0.59
CA MET A 60 -8.78 0.52 -0.61
C MET A 60 -8.47 -0.13 0.73
N MET A 61 -8.63 0.59 1.85
CA MET A 61 -8.43 0.02 3.19
C MET A 61 -9.39 -1.13 3.47
N ILE A 62 -10.66 -1.01 3.06
CA ILE A 62 -11.63 -2.12 3.15
C ILE A 62 -11.16 -3.31 2.32
N LEU A 63 -10.74 -3.07 1.08
CA LEU A 63 -10.27 -4.11 0.18
C LEU A 63 -9.06 -4.86 0.74
N VAL A 64 -8.08 -4.12 1.27
CA VAL A 64 -6.87 -4.69 1.87
C VAL A 64 -7.21 -5.45 3.15
N GLY A 65 -8.13 -4.93 3.98
CA GLY A 65 -8.62 -5.65 5.16
C GLY A 65 -9.25 -7.00 4.82
N ILE A 66 -10.05 -7.07 3.76
CA ILE A 66 -10.65 -8.33 3.30
C ILE A 66 -9.57 -9.29 2.75
N LEU A 67 -8.59 -8.78 2.01
CA LEU A 67 -7.48 -9.61 1.52
C LEU A 67 -6.63 -10.16 2.66
N LYS A 68 -6.40 -9.37 3.70
CA LYS A 68 -5.69 -9.81 4.91
C LYS A 68 -6.35 -11.04 5.51
N ASP A 69 -7.66 -10.98 5.74
CA ASP A 69 -8.44 -12.05 6.38
C ASP A 69 -8.48 -13.34 5.53
N SER A 70 -8.07 -13.28 4.25
CA SER A 70 -7.93 -14.47 3.40
C SER A 70 -6.60 -15.22 3.59
N GLY A 71 -5.64 -14.64 4.29
CA GLY A 71 -4.32 -15.23 4.52
C GLY A 71 -3.35 -15.19 3.33
N VAL A 72 -3.67 -14.41 2.30
CA VAL A 72 -2.87 -14.36 1.04
C VAL A 72 -1.42 -13.91 1.26
N PHE A 73 -1.18 -13.01 2.22
CA PHE A 73 0.16 -12.47 2.50
C PHE A 73 1.09 -13.54 3.07
N GLY A 74 0.61 -14.33 4.04
CA GLY A 74 1.37 -15.47 4.58
C GLY A 74 1.64 -16.53 3.53
N TYR A 75 0.65 -16.87 2.72
CA TYR A 75 0.83 -17.77 1.58
C TYR A 75 1.93 -17.30 0.63
N LEU A 76 1.93 -16.01 0.25
CA LEU A 76 2.91 -15.45 -0.68
C LEU A 76 4.31 -15.34 -0.06
N ALA A 77 4.42 -15.00 1.22
CA ALA A 77 5.69 -14.95 1.93
C ALA A 77 6.34 -16.34 2.01
N ILE A 78 5.59 -17.37 2.41
CA ILE A 78 6.10 -18.76 2.45
C ILE A 78 6.45 -19.23 1.04
N LYS A 79 5.62 -18.94 0.03
CA LYS A 79 5.93 -19.30 -1.37
C LYS A 79 7.19 -18.62 -1.89
N SER A 80 7.43 -17.36 -1.52
CA SER A 80 8.67 -16.64 -1.82
C SER A 80 9.89 -17.39 -1.29
N ALA A 81 9.82 -17.80 -0.02
CA ALA A 81 10.90 -18.54 0.62
C ALA A 81 11.11 -19.93 -0.01
N GLN A 82 10.01 -20.58 -0.43
CA GLN A 82 10.04 -21.85 -1.13
C GLN A 82 10.66 -21.75 -2.53
N TRP A 83 10.30 -20.74 -3.31
CA TRP A 83 10.89 -20.49 -4.63
C TRP A 83 12.37 -20.15 -4.55
N ALA A 84 12.80 -19.51 -3.46
CA ALA A 84 14.20 -19.30 -3.14
C ALA A 84 14.95 -20.59 -2.72
N GLY A 85 14.25 -21.71 -2.56
CA GLY A 85 14.82 -22.98 -2.10
C GLY A 85 15.39 -22.91 -0.68
N GLY A 86 14.82 -22.02 0.15
CA GLY A 86 15.28 -21.76 1.51
C GLY A 86 16.65 -21.08 1.61
N ARG A 87 17.23 -20.58 0.51
CA ARG A 87 18.53 -19.89 0.55
C ARG A 87 18.33 -18.46 1.03
N PRO A 88 18.83 -18.04 2.21
CA PRO A 88 18.49 -16.76 2.84
C PRO A 88 18.67 -15.54 1.93
N GLY A 89 19.79 -15.45 1.21
CA GLY A 89 20.02 -14.35 0.27
C GLY A 89 19.01 -14.31 -0.88
N LEU A 90 18.54 -15.46 -1.36
CA LEU A 90 17.47 -15.50 -2.36
C LEU A 90 16.11 -15.23 -1.72
N VAL A 91 15.83 -15.79 -0.53
CA VAL A 91 14.58 -15.56 0.21
C VAL A 91 14.36 -14.06 0.38
N LEU A 92 15.41 -13.34 0.77
CA LEU A 92 15.43 -11.89 0.85
C LEU A 92 15.01 -11.22 -0.47
N ILE A 93 15.58 -11.64 -1.61
CA ILE A 93 15.27 -11.05 -2.92
C ILE A 93 13.82 -11.33 -3.32
N TYR A 94 13.34 -12.56 -3.10
CA TYR A 94 11.97 -12.94 -3.43
C TYR A 94 10.95 -12.21 -2.54
N LEU A 95 11.18 -12.12 -1.23
CA LEU A 95 10.34 -11.36 -0.31
C LEU A 95 10.29 -9.87 -0.71
N ALA A 96 11.44 -9.28 -1.04
CA ALA A 96 11.51 -7.91 -1.53
C ALA A 96 10.70 -7.72 -2.83
N GLY A 97 10.88 -8.61 -3.81
CA GLY A 97 10.17 -8.53 -5.08
C GLY A 97 8.66 -8.66 -4.93
N ILE A 98 8.18 -9.62 -4.12
CA ILE A 98 6.75 -9.77 -3.83
C ILE A 98 6.23 -8.57 -3.05
N THR A 99 6.97 -8.07 -2.06
CA THR A 99 6.58 -6.89 -1.27
C THR A 99 6.45 -5.65 -2.15
N ALA A 100 7.40 -5.41 -3.06
CA ALA A 100 7.31 -4.31 -4.02
C ALA A 100 6.09 -4.46 -4.95
N LEU A 101 5.83 -5.68 -5.44
CA LEU A 101 4.70 -5.95 -6.32
C LEU A 101 3.36 -5.75 -5.60
N LEU A 102 3.22 -6.29 -4.38
CA LEU A 102 2.01 -6.12 -3.56
C LEU A 102 1.80 -4.64 -3.22
N SER A 103 2.86 -3.96 -2.80
CA SER A 103 2.80 -2.55 -2.45
C SER A 103 2.51 -1.65 -3.64
N ALA A 104 2.79 -2.07 -4.87
CA ALA A 104 2.39 -1.32 -6.06
C ALA A 104 0.86 -1.26 -6.25
N PHE A 105 0.09 -2.14 -5.60
CA PHE A 105 -1.38 -2.17 -5.70
C PHE A 105 -2.08 -2.02 -4.35
N LEU A 106 -1.32 -2.07 -3.26
CA LEU A 106 -1.80 -2.01 -1.89
C LEU A 106 -0.96 -0.96 -1.14
N ASP A 107 -1.56 -0.30 -0.15
CA ASP A 107 -0.85 0.62 0.71
C ASP A 107 0.45 -0.01 1.30
N ASN A 108 1.54 0.76 1.23
CA ASN A 108 2.88 0.34 1.65
C ASN A 108 2.96 -0.06 3.12
N VAL A 109 2.43 0.76 4.03
CA VAL A 109 2.43 0.48 5.47
C VAL A 109 1.70 -0.83 5.73
N THR A 110 0.55 -1.02 5.09
CA THR A 110 -0.24 -2.23 5.27
C THR A 110 0.49 -3.47 4.74
N THR A 111 1.12 -3.38 3.57
CA THR A 111 1.88 -4.50 2.98
C THR A 111 2.99 -4.96 3.92
N VAL A 112 3.78 -4.03 4.45
CA VAL A 112 4.88 -4.32 5.39
C VAL A 112 4.36 -4.97 6.67
N LEU A 113 3.30 -4.41 7.28
CA LEU A 113 2.75 -4.92 8.54
C LEU A 113 2.19 -6.35 8.42
N LEU A 114 1.73 -6.74 7.23
CA LEU A 114 1.20 -8.08 6.99
C LEU A 114 2.28 -9.10 6.63
N MET A 115 3.34 -8.67 5.95
CA MET A 115 4.48 -9.53 5.61
C MET A 115 5.40 -9.77 6.81
N PHE A 116 5.63 -8.75 7.64
CA PHE A 116 6.57 -8.77 8.76
C PHE A 116 6.43 -9.97 9.71
N PRO A 117 5.24 -10.31 10.23
CA PRO A 117 5.10 -11.45 11.13
C PRO A 117 5.57 -12.77 10.50
N VAL A 118 5.31 -12.94 9.21
CA VAL A 118 5.65 -14.16 8.47
C VAL A 118 7.13 -14.17 8.13
N THR A 119 7.69 -13.01 7.77
CA THR A 119 9.12 -12.83 7.55
C THR A 119 9.95 -13.08 8.81
N LEU A 120 9.45 -12.70 9.98
CA LEU A 120 10.06 -13.06 11.27
C LEU A 120 10.11 -14.58 11.47
N VAL A 121 9.02 -15.29 11.18
CA VAL A 121 8.97 -16.77 11.27
C VAL A 121 9.93 -17.41 10.28
N ILE A 122 9.98 -16.92 9.03
CA ILE A 122 10.90 -17.42 8.00
C ILE A 122 12.36 -17.22 8.43
N ALA A 123 12.72 -16.04 8.95
CA ALA A 123 14.06 -15.76 9.44
C ALA A 123 14.45 -16.65 10.62
N GLN A 124 13.52 -16.89 11.55
CA GLN A 124 13.73 -17.81 12.68
C GLN A 124 13.98 -19.25 12.22
N ILE A 125 13.22 -19.76 11.25
CA ILE A 125 13.42 -21.11 10.70
C ILE A 125 14.77 -21.21 9.97
N LEU A 126 15.22 -20.13 9.33
CA LEU A 126 16.51 -20.09 8.65
C LEU A 126 17.72 -19.89 9.58
N GLU A 127 17.46 -19.70 10.89
CA GLU A 127 18.44 -19.32 11.91
C GLU A 127 19.23 -18.03 11.56
N GLU A 128 18.58 -17.09 10.89
CA GLU A 128 19.19 -15.82 10.46
C GLU A 128 18.61 -14.62 11.21
N ASP A 129 19.39 -13.53 11.28
CA ASP A 129 18.90 -12.26 11.80
C ASP A 129 17.74 -11.75 10.90
N PRO A 130 16.54 -11.46 11.45
CA PRO A 130 15.44 -10.93 10.65
C PRO A 130 15.68 -9.51 10.15
N ILE A 131 16.56 -8.72 10.79
CA ILE A 131 16.71 -7.29 10.51
C ILE A 131 17.00 -6.99 9.03
N PRO A 132 17.94 -7.68 8.34
CA PRO A 132 18.14 -7.49 6.90
C PRO A 132 16.89 -7.76 6.06
N PHE A 133 16.08 -8.77 6.40
CA PHE A 133 14.85 -9.06 5.65
C PHE A 133 13.84 -7.93 5.81
N LEU A 134 13.60 -7.48 7.04
CA LEU A 134 12.64 -6.42 7.37
C LEU A 134 13.03 -5.09 6.74
N ILE A 135 14.31 -4.70 6.79
CA ILE A 135 14.80 -3.47 6.15
C ILE A 135 14.51 -3.50 4.65
N VAL A 136 14.75 -4.64 4.01
CA VAL A 136 14.59 -4.77 2.57
C VAL A 136 13.13 -4.77 2.18
N GLU A 137 12.26 -5.41 2.96
CA GLU A 137 10.80 -5.32 2.74
C GLU A 137 10.30 -3.88 2.87
N VAL A 138 10.77 -3.11 3.85
CA VAL A 138 10.42 -1.68 3.98
C VAL A 138 10.90 -0.89 2.78
N LEU A 139 12.15 -1.07 2.34
CA LEU A 139 12.66 -0.39 1.15
C LEU A 139 11.88 -0.79 -0.11
N ALA A 140 11.66 -2.08 -0.31
CA ALA A 140 10.96 -2.62 -1.45
C ALA A 140 9.49 -2.19 -1.49
N SER A 141 8.82 -2.12 -0.34
CA SER A 141 7.45 -1.63 -0.25
C SER A 141 7.37 -0.15 -0.64
N ASN A 142 8.26 0.70 -0.13
CA ASN A 142 8.26 2.11 -0.52
C ASN A 142 8.57 2.28 -2.01
N ILE A 143 9.56 1.56 -2.54
CA ILE A 143 9.90 1.58 -3.96
C ILE A 143 8.70 1.11 -4.80
N GLY A 144 8.07 0.00 -4.43
CA GLY A 144 6.91 -0.55 -5.12
C GLY A 144 5.68 0.35 -5.07
N GLY A 145 5.32 0.87 -3.89
CA GLY A 145 4.16 1.73 -3.69
C GLY A 145 4.21 3.04 -4.48
N THR A 146 5.41 3.54 -4.76
CA THR A 146 5.57 4.72 -5.61
C THR A 146 5.25 4.46 -7.09
N ALA A 147 5.09 3.21 -7.54
CA ALA A 147 4.94 2.85 -8.95
C ALA A 147 3.58 3.18 -9.54
N THR A 148 2.55 3.30 -8.70
CA THR A 148 1.18 3.49 -9.16
C THR A 148 0.49 4.59 -8.36
N LEU A 149 -0.64 5.07 -8.89
CA LEU A 149 -1.49 6.05 -8.24
C LEU A 149 -2.03 5.55 -6.88
N VAL A 150 -2.13 4.23 -6.67
CA VAL A 150 -2.81 3.62 -5.53
C VAL A 150 -1.89 3.08 -4.44
N GLY A 151 -0.59 2.94 -4.70
CA GLY A 151 0.32 2.27 -3.78
C GLY A 151 0.66 3.05 -2.49
N ASP A 152 0.37 4.35 -2.43
CA ASP A 152 0.67 5.20 -1.26
C ASP A 152 -0.29 6.41 -1.21
N PRO A 153 -0.81 6.83 -0.03
CA PRO A 153 -1.68 8.00 0.10
C PRO A 153 -1.23 9.31 -0.60
N PRO A 154 0.07 9.70 -0.63
CA PRO A 154 0.51 10.89 -1.37
C PRO A 154 0.23 10.79 -2.87
N ASN A 155 0.39 9.61 -3.47
CA ASN A 155 0.10 9.39 -4.89
C ASN A 155 -1.40 9.51 -5.17
N ILE A 156 -2.23 9.00 -4.26
CA ILE A 156 -3.69 9.14 -4.35
C ILE A 156 -4.09 10.61 -4.28
N ILE A 157 -3.49 11.38 -3.36
CA ILE A 157 -3.75 12.83 -3.25
C ILE A 157 -3.37 13.53 -4.56
N ILE A 158 -2.16 13.31 -5.09
CA ILE A 158 -1.70 13.93 -6.35
C ILE A 158 -2.63 13.57 -7.51
N GLY A 159 -2.97 12.29 -7.66
CA GLY A 159 -3.82 11.80 -8.75
C GLY A 159 -5.31 12.13 -8.62
N THR A 160 -5.75 12.66 -7.47
CA THR A 160 -7.12 13.16 -7.28
C THR A 160 -7.21 14.69 -7.30
N VAL A 161 -6.10 15.39 -7.03
CA VAL A 161 -6.03 16.86 -7.10
C VAL A 161 -5.69 17.35 -8.51
N VAL A 162 -4.87 16.60 -9.26
CA VAL A 162 -4.51 16.95 -10.64
C VAL A 162 -5.35 16.09 -11.59
N GLU A 163 -6.41 16.68 -12.16
CA GLU A 163 -7.42 15.97 -12.96
C GLU A 163 -6.84 15.30 -14.23
N GLU A 164 -5.73 15.83 -14.75
CA GLU A 164 -5.08 15.32 -15.96
C GLU A 164 -4.25 14.05 -15.70
N LEU A 165 -3.92 13.75 -14.44
CA LEU A 165 -3.10 12.58 -14.12
C LEU A 165 -3.97 11.34 -13.99
N THR A 166 -3.78 10.40 -14.92
CA THR A 166 -4.42 9.09 -14.89
C THR A 166 -3.54 8.04 -14.23
N PHE A 167 -4.15 6.92 -13.84
CA PHE A 167 -3.42 5.75 -13.34
C PHE A 167 -2.29 5.29 -14.29
N MET A 168 -2.51 5.40 -15.61
CA MET A 168 -1.52 5.04 -16.62
C MET A 168 -0.37 6.04 -16.71
N ASP A 169 -0.60 7.31 -16.42
CA ASP A 169 0.47 8.31 -16.38
C ASP A 169 1.46 7.98 -15.26
N PHE A 170 0.97 7.54 -14.11
CA PHE A 170 1.84 7.04 -13.03
C PHE A 170 2.65 5.83 -13.49
N ILE A 171 2.01 4.81 -14.10
CA ILE A 171 2.73 3.63 -14.57
C ILE A 171 3.79 3.97 -15.62
N VAL A 172 3.43 4.74 -16.65
CA VAL A 172 4.35 5.03 -17.77
C VAL A 172 5.53 5.89 -17.31
N ASN A 173 5.32 6.84 -16.40
CA ASN A 173 6.37 7.75 -15.97
C ASN A 173 7.17 7.24 -14.76
N LEU A 174 6.54 6.51 -13.83
CA LEU A 174 7.18 6.08 -12.59
C LEU A 174 7.63 4.63 -12.61
N ALA A 175 6.92 3.71 -13.27
CA ALA A 175 7.31 2.30 -13.25
C ALA A 175 8.71 2.04 -13.85
N PRO A 176 9.13 2.65 -14.98
CA PRO A 176 10.49 2.45 -15.51
C PRO A 176 11.62 2.84 -14.53
N PRO A 177 11.67 4.08 -13.97
CA PRO A 177 12.70 4.41 -12.99
C PRO A 177 12.59 3.57 -11.72
N ILE A 178 11.38 3.19 -11.29
CA ILE A 178 11.19 2.36 -10.10
C ILE A 178 11.72 0.94 -10.29
N VAL A 179 11.51 0.33 -11.46
CA VAL A 179 12.12 -0.98 -11.77
C VAL A 179 13.64 -0.87 -11.71
N ALA A 180 14.23 0.20 -12.25
CA ALA A 180 15.67 0.43 -12.16
C ALA A 180 16.14 0.60 -10.70
N ILE A 181 15.43 1.39 -9.89
CA ILE A 181 15.72 1.60 -8.46
C ILE A 181 15.59 0.29 -7.69
N LEU A 182 14.57 -0.50 -7.96
CA LEU A 182 14.36 -1.80 -7.33
C LEU A 182 15.51 -2.75 -7.66
N LEU A 183 15.91 -2.86 -8.93
CA LEU A 183 17.04 -3.69 -9.34
C LEU A 183 18.36 -3.25 -8.69
N VAL A 184 18.62 -1.95 -8.63
CA VAL A 184 19.80 -1.41 -7.93
C VAL A 184 19.75 -1.73 -6.43
N THR A 185 18.59 -1.55 -5.80
CA THR A 185 18.38 -1.84 -4.38
C THR A 185 18.60 -3.31 -4.08
N LEU A 186 17.99 -4.22 -4.85
CA LEU A 186 18.20 -5.66 -4.72
C LEU A 186 19.66 -6.05 -4.94
N GLY A 187 20.34 -5.43 -5.90
CA GLY A 187 21.76 -5.64 -6.16
C GLY A 187 22.64 -5.20 -4.98
N LEU A 188 22.40 -4.02 -4.41
CA LEU A 188 23.13 -3.50 -3.25
C LEU A 188 22.90 -4.38 -2.02
N VAL A 189 21.65 -4.76 -1.78
CA VAL A 189 21.28 -5.60 -0.65
C VAL A 189 21.90 -7.00 -0.78
N TRP A 190 21.92 -7.57 -1.99
CA TRP A 190 22.62 -8.83 -2.25
C TRP A 190 24.12 -8.72 -1.94
N LEU A 191 24.76 -7.61 -2.31
CA LEU A 191 26.18 -7.37 -2.05
C LEU A 191 26.49 -7.18 -0.55
N VAL A 192 25.64 -6.44 0.17
CA VAL A 192 25.89 -6.08 1.58
C VAL A 192 25.49 -7.21 2.54
N HIS A 193 24.31 -7.81 2.31
CA HIS A 193 23.67 -8.78 3.19
C HIS A 193 23.62 -10.18 2.55
N GLY A 194 23.11 -10.30 1.33
CA GLY A 194 22.80 -11.60 0.72
C GLY A 194 23.98 -12.57 0.59
N ARG A 195 25.21 -12.07 0.42
CA ARG A 195 26.43 -12.89 0.35
C ARG A 195 26.93 -13.43 1.70
N LYS A 196 26.48 -12.86 2.81
CA LYS A 196 26.95 -13.21 4.16
C LYS A 196 26.03 -14.19 4.87
N LEU A 197 24.80 -14.36 4.36
CA LEU A 197 23.80 -15.25 4.94
C LEU A 197 24.09 -16.68 4.51
N HIS A 198 24.17 -17.57 5.49
CA HIS A 198 24.47 -18.98 5.32
C HIS A 198 23.56 -19.76 6.25
N THR A 199 22.85 -20.74 5.68
CA THR A 199 21.92 -21.58 6.42
C THR A 199 22.31 -23.04 6.25
N SER A 200 21.92 -23.89 7.19
CA SER A 200 22.15 -25.33 7.10
C SER A 200 21.17 -25.98 6.11
N GLU A 201 21.50 -27.18 5.61
CA GLU A 201 20.55 -27.94 4.78
C GLU A 201 19.31 -28.41 5.57
N GLU A 202 19.38 -28.42 6.91
CA GLU A 202 18.27 -28.78 7.79
C GLU A 202 17.24 -27.64 7.84
N ASP A 203 17.70 -26.41 8.04
CA ASP A 203 16.87 -25.19 8.07
C ASP A 203 16.17 -24.95 6.72
N ARG A 204 16.89 -25.21 5.62
CA ARG A 204 16.32 -25.18 4.27
C ARG A 204 15.17 -26.16 4.12
N LYS A 205 15.30 -27.38 4.65
CA LYS A 205 14.22 -28.36 4.67
C LYS A 205 13.07 -27.90 5.55
N GLY A 206 13.35 -27.18 6.64
CA GLY A 206 12.34 -26.52 7.47
C GLY A 206 11.44 -25.61 6.64
N ILE A 207 12.01 -24.72 5.82
CA ILE A 207 11.23 -23.86 4.90
C ILE A 207 10.49 -24.68 3.84
N MET A 208 11.12 -25.72 3.28
CA MET A 208 10.46 -26.57 2.27
C MET A 208 9.30 -27.38 2.86
N ALA A 209 9.34 -27.69 4.15
CA ALA A 209 8.29 -28.43 4.86
C ALA A 209 7.07 -27.58 5.22
N LEU A 210 7.20 -26.24 5.19
CA LEU A 210 6.09 -25.33 5.45
C LEU A 210 4.95 -25.58 4.45
N GLN A 211 3.73 -25.71 4.97
CA GLN A 211 2.55 -25.84 4.14
C GLN A 211 1.95 -24.46 3.86
N ALA A 212 2.43 -23.78 2.82
CA ALA A 212 1.91 -22.45 2.45
C ALA A 212 0.37 -22.41 2.30
N ALA A 213 -0.24 -23.52 1.90
CA ALA A 213 -1.69 -23.61 1.76
C ALA A 213 -2.46 -23.53 3.10
N GLU A 214 -1.82 -23.86 4.23
CA GLU A 214 -2.42 -23.73 5.57
C GLU A 214 -2.59 -22.27 5.99
N GLU A 215 -1.81 -21.35 5.41
CA GLU A 215 -1.98 -19.91 5.63
C GLU A 215 -3.29 -19.37 5.02
N ILE A 216 -3.88 -20.06 4.04
CA ILE A 216 -5.15 -19.61 3.45
C ILE A 216 -6.29 -19.96 4.39
N GLU A 217 -6.76 -18.97 5.16
CA GLU A 217 -7.84 -19.14 6.13
C GLU A 217 -9.21 -19.36 5.45
N ASP A 218 -9.53 -18.58 4.42
CA ASP A 218 -10.78 -18.72 3.66
C ASP A 218 -10.53 -18.58 2.15
N ARG A 219 -10.67 -19.72 1.45
CA ARG A 219 -10.47 -19.81 0.01
C ARG A 219 -11.57 -19.11 -0.80
N ASN A 220 -12.80 -19.08 -0.30
CA ASN A 220 -13.90 -18.36 -0.94
C ASN A 220 -13.68 -16.85 -0.79
N LEU A 221 -13.25 -16.42 0.39
CA LEU A 221 -12.87 -15.03 0.64
C LEU A 221 -11.71 -14.63 -0.26
N LEU A 222 -10.65 -15.43 -0.36
CA LEU A 222 -9.52 -15.20 -1.26
C LEU A 222 -9.97 -14.97 -2.71
N VAL A 223 -10.83 -15.84 -3.24
CA VAL A 223 -11.31 -15.72 -4.63
C VAL A 223 -12.17 -14.47 -4.81
N ARG A 224 -13.07 -14.18 -3.86
CA ARG A 224 -13.95 -13.01 -3.94
C ARG A 224 -13.16 -11.70 -3.79
N ALA A 225 -12.29 -11.63 -2.80
CA ALA A 225 -11.42 -10.49 -2.53
C ALA A 225 -10.44 -10.26 -3.67
N GLY A 226 -9.80 -11.32 -4.17
CA GLY A 226 -8.94 -11.27 -5.36
C GLY A 226 -9.70 -10.83 -6.61
N ALA A 227 -10.94 -11.31 -6.81
CA ALA A 227 -11.78 -10.86 -7.92
C ALA A 227 -12.21 -9.39 -7.80
N VAL A 228 -12.47 -8.90 -6.58
CA VAL A 228 -12.75 -7.49 -6.33
C VAL A 228 -11.49 -6.65 -6.54
N CYS A 229 -10.33 -7.05 -6.02
CA CYS A 229 -9.04 -6.43 -6.26
C CYS A 229 -8.72 -6.31 -7.75
N GLY A 230 -8.83 -7.43 -8.49
CA GLY A 230 -8.62 -7.44 -9.93
C GLY A 230 -9.60 -6.53 -10.67
N ALA A 231 -10.89 -6.54 -10.28
CA ALA A 231 -11.89 -5.65 -10.87
C ALA A 231 -11.59 -4.17 -10.58
N THR A 232 -11.14 -3.83 -9.38
CA THR A 232 -10.74 -2.47 -8.99
C THR A 232 -9.53 -2.00 -9.79
N ILE A 233 -8.51 -2.84 -9.92
CA ILE A 233 -7.31 -2.56 -10.73
C ILE A 233 -7.69 -2.35 -12.20
N ILE A 234 -8.45 -3.28 -12.80
CA ILE A 234 -8.97 -3.14 -14.17
C ILE A 234 -9.79 -1.84 -14.29
N GLY A 235 -10.57 -1.53 -13.26
CA GLY A 235 -11.30 -0.29 -13.14
C GLY A 235 -10.44 0.96 -13.31
N PHE A 236 -9.29 1.01 -12.62
CA PHE A 236 -8.32 2.11 -12.78
C PHE A 236 -7.70 2.17 -14.18
N PHE A 237 -7.44 1.04 -14.82
CA PHE A 237 -7.01 1.02 -16.23
C PHE A 237 -8.11 1.52 -17.17
N LEU A 238 -9.37 1.16 -16.94
CA LEU A 238 -10.51 1.54 -17.77
C LEU A 238 -10.94 3.00 -17.58
N GLN A 239 -10.62 3.63 -16.45
CA GLN A 239 -10.83 5.06 -16.23
C GLN A 239 -10.23 5.89 -17.38
N GLN A 240 -9.04 5.53 -17.88
CA GLN A 240 -8.39 6.24 -18.99
C GLN A 240 -9.20 6.16 -20.29
N LEU A 241 -9.95 5.07 -20.52
CA LEU A 241 -10.74 4.88 -21.73
C LEU A 241 -12.16 5.47 -21.64
N THR A 242 -12.66 5.68 -20.42
CA THR A 242 -14.08 6.03 -20.18
C THR A 242 -14.29 7.42 -19.58
N GLY A 243 -13.25 8.08 -19.06
CA GLY A 243 -13.36 9.37 -18.38
C GLY A 243 -14.15 9.30 -17.06
N LEU A 244 -14.33 8.10 -16.50
CA LEU A 244 -15.09 7.90 -15.26
C LEU A 244 -14.21 8.08 -14.03
N ASN A 245 -14.69 8.87 -13.07
CA ASN A 245 -14.02 9.15 -11.81
C ASN A 245 -13.63 7.85 -11.03
N PRO A 246 -12.39 7.73 -10.50
CA PRO A 246 -11.91 6.52 -9.83
C PRO A 246 -12.75 6.15 -8.59
N ALA A 247 -13.37 7.12 -7.92
CA ALA A 247 -14.25 6.88 -6.78
C ALA A 247 -15.52 6.11 -7.17
N ILE A 248 -16.06 6.36 -8.36
CA ILE A 248 -17.26 5.66 -8.86
C ILE A 248 -16.94 4.18 -9.14
N VAL A 249 -15.72 3.89 -9.58
CA VAL A 249 -15.28 2.52 -9.89
C VAL A 249 -15.07 1.70 -8.61
N ALA A 250 -14.54 2.32 -7.55
CA ALA A 250 -14.40 1.68 -6.24
C ALA A 250 -15.77 1.42 -5.55
N LEU A 251 -16.76 2.28 -5.75
CA LEU A 251 -18.06 2.22 -5.05
C LEU A 251 -19.16 1.42 -5.79
N ARG A 252 -19.02 1.18 -7.10
CA ARG A 252 -20.11 0.59 -7.94
C ARG A 252 -20.13 -0.95 -7.93
N ARG A 253 -20.15 -1.56 -6.75
CA ARG A 253 -20.59 -2.96 -6.60
C ARG A 253 -21.59 -3.12 -5.45
N GLY A 254 -22.66 -2.35 -5.53
CA GLY A 254 -23.75 -2.37 -4.55
C GLY A 254 -25.07 -1.81 -5.06
N ARG A 255 -25.45 -2.06 -6.33
CA ARG A 255 -26.85 -1.90 -6.77
C ARG A 255 -27.09 -2.69 -8.04
N GLY A 256 -27.46 -3.95 -7.85
CA GLY A 256 -28.18 -4.69 -8.88
C GLY A 256 -29.57 -4.07 -9.04
N ARG A 257 -29.94 -3.86 -10.31
CA ARG A 257 -31.30 -3.67 -10.84
C ARG A 257 -32.19 -2.67 -10.10
N ASP A 258 -32.41 -1.53 -10.74
CA ASP A 258 -33.73 -1.21 -11.27
C ASP A 258 -33.59 -0.15 -12.34
N ALA A 259 -33.59 -0.62 -13.59
CA ALA A 259 -34.08 0.18 -14.69
C ALA A 259 -35.61 0.23 -14.52
N HIS A 260 -36.20 1.43 -14.52
CA HIS A 260 -37.29 1.78 -15.42
C HIS A 260 -37.80 3.20 -15.13
N LEU A 261 -37.75 4.01 -16.19
CA LEU A 261 -38.73 5.02 -16.58
C LEU A 261 -38.81 6.31 -15.74
N ARG A 262 -38.12 7.33 -16.26
CA ARG A 262 -38.67 8.70 -16.31
C ARG A 262 -39.60 8.82 -17.52
N PRO A 263 -40.62 9.70 -17.48
CA PRO A 263 -40.80 10.71 -18.51
C PRO A 263 -39.97 11.96 -18.20
#